data_AF-A0A671N900-F1
#
_entry.id   AF-A0A671N900-F1
#
_cell.length_a   1.000
_cell.length_b   1.000
_cell.length_c   1.000
_cell.angle_alpha   90.00
_cell.angle_beta   90.00
_cell.angle_gamma   90.00
#
_symmetry.space_group_name_H-M   'P 1'
#
loop_
_entity.id
_entity.type
_entity.pdbx_description
1 polymer ?
#
loop_
_entity_poly.entity_id
_entity_poly.type
_entity_poly.pdbx_seq_one_letter_code
_entity_poly.pdbx_strand_id
1 'polypeptide(L)'
;GEGRTFISLSDTEQRCYSGLYALCQPDSSGKLAAGKVAELFRASQLPAETLHQVTKVCGAKRLGYFGCGQFYVALKLMAAAQVGLPVRLESVAGGKSSEKLTGSGICSSA
;
A
#
# COMPACT_ATOMS: atom_id res chain seq x y z
N GLY A 1 -23.35 -3.01 4.77
CA GLY A 1 -22.24 -2.72 5.69
C GLY A 1 -20.95 -2.79 4.90
N GLU A 2 -20.57 -1.69 4.27
CA GLU A 2 -19.35 -1.63 3.45
C GLU A 2 -18.22 -1.07 4.32
N GLY A 3 -17.35 -1.97 4.77
CA GLY A 3 -16.06 -1.63 5.36
C GLY A 3 -15.16 -1.02 4.29
N ARG A 4 -15.44 0.23 3.89
CA ARG A 4 -14.46 1.06 3.21
C ARG A 4 -13.41 1.41 4.25
N THR A 5 -12.27 0.74 4.20
CA THR A 5 -11.05 1.20 4.88
C THR A 5 -10.64 2.53 4.25
N PHE A 6 -11.27 3.61 4.68
CA PHE A 6 -10.87 4.97 4.34
C PHE A 6 -9.60 5.28 5.13
N ILE A 7 -8.46 4.98 4.53
CA ILE A 7 -7.20 5.49 5.05
C ILE A 7 -7.09 6.97 4.71
N SER A 8 -6.85 7.79 5.72
CA SER A 8 -6.47 9.18 5.50
C SER A 8 -5.01 9.20 5.06
N LEU A 9 -4.80 9.76 3.86
CA LEU A 9 -3.50 10.03 3.27
C LEU A 9 -3.26 11.54 3.34
N SER A 10 -2.06 11.94 3.71
CA SER A 10 -1.61 13.33 3.60
C SER A 10 -1.42 13.72 2.12
N ASP A 11 -1.36 15.01 1.80
CA ASP A 11 -1.15 15.49 0.43
C ASP A 11 0.07 14.88 -0.27
N THR A 12 1.16 14.68 0.48
CA THR A 12 2.39 14.04 -0.01
C THR A 12 2.17 12.56 -0.33
N GLU A 13 1.57 11.81 0.60
CA GLU A 13 1.27 10.39 0.39
C GLU A 13 0.31 10.20 -0.79
N GLN A 14 -0.71 11.05 -0.89
CA GLN A 14 -1.69 11.00 -1.96
C GLN A 14 -1.03 11.20 -3.33
N ARG A 15 -0.12 12.18 -3.45
CA ARG A 15 0.65 12.39 -4.70
C ARG A 15 1.55 11.21 -5.02
N CYS A 16 2.34 10.74 -4.06
CA CYS A 16 3.24 9.61 -4.27
C CYS A 16 2.46 8.35 -4.64
N TYR A 17 1.47 7.97 -3.84
CA TYR A 17 0.73 6.73 -4.02
C TYR A 17 -0.11 6.75 -5.29
N SER A 18 -0.64 7.91 -5.70
CA SER A 18 -1.31 8.08 -6.99
C SER A 18 -0.36 7.77 -8.16
N GLY A 19 0.89 8.24 -8.08
CA GLY A 19 1.94 7.90 -9.05
C GLY A 19 2.22 6.40 -9.10
N LEU A 20 2.38 5.76 -7.93
CA LEU A 20 2.61 4.30 -7.84
C LEU A 20 1.42 3.49 -8.39
N TYR A 21 0.21 3.97 -8.11
CA TYR A 21 -1.02 3.36 -8.60
C TYR A 21 -1.08 3.43 -10.12
N ALA A 22 -0.78 4.60 -10.70
CA ALA A 22 -0.70 4.78 -12.15
C ALA A 22 0.37 3.89 -12.80
N LEU A 23 1.55 3.74 -12.17
CA LEU A 23 2.60 2.82 -12.64
C LEU A 23 2.15 1.36 -12.65
N CYS A 24 1.33 0.97 -11.67
CA CYS A 24 0.81 -0.38 -11.57
C CYS A 24 -0.43 -0.62 -12.42
N GLN A 25 -1.03 0.43 -12.99
CA GLN A 25 -2.25 0.33 -13.79
C GLN A 25 -1.88 0.41 -15.29
N PRO A 26 -1.72 -0.74 -15.98
CA PRO A 26 -1.27 -0.74 -17.37
C PRO A 26 -2.29 -0.16 -18.35
N ASP A 27 -3.58 -0.16 -17.97
CA ASP A 27 -4.70 0.20 -18.83
C ASP A 27 -5.78 0.95 -18.04
N SER A 28 -6.65 1.68 -18.74
CA SER A 28 -7.79 2.39 -18.12
C SER A 28 -8.89 1.47 -17.58
N SER A 29 -8.67 0.15 -17.56
CA SER A 29 -9.59 -0.87 -17.02
C SER A 29 -9.82 -0.75 -15.51
N GLY A 30 -9.02 0.06 -14.80
CA GLY A 30 -9.15 0.28 -13.35
C GLY A 30 -8.63 -0.89 -12.51
N LYS A 31 -7.86 -1.81 -13.11
CA LYS A 31 -7.26 -2.97 -12.45
C LYS A 31 -5.74 -2.83 -12.46
N LEU A 32 -5.13 -3.10 -11.32
CA LEU A 32 -3.68 -3.12 -11.19
C LEU A 32 -3.08 -4.43 -11.71
N ALA A 33 -2.00 -4.35 -12.46
CA ALA A 33 -1.24 -5.50 -12.92
C ALA A 33 -0.47 -6.12 -11.75
N ALA A 34 -0.78 -7.37 -11.41
CA ALA A 34 -0.09 -8.10 -10.34
C ALA A 34 1.43 -8.11 -10.51
N GLY A 35 1.93 -8.20 -11.75
CA GLY A 35 3.37 -8.14 -12.05
C GLY A 35 4.01 -6.79 -11.67
N LYS A 36 3.34 -5.67 -11.95
CA LYS A 36 3.81 -4.33 -11.58
C LYS A 36 3.72 -4.07 -10.08
N VAL A 37 2.64 -4.50 -9.45
CA VAL A 37 2.51 -4.44 -7.99
C VAL A 37 3.64 -5.23 -7.32
N ALA A 38 3.93 -6.44 -7.80
CA ALA A 38 5.03 -7.26 -7.28
C ALA A 38 6.40 -6.59 -7.49
N GLU A 39 6.63 -5.95 -8.64
CA GLU A 39 7.84 -5.18 -8.92
C GLU A 39 8.02 -4.02 -7.93
N LEU A 40 6.97 -3.25 -7.69
CA LEU A 40 6.96 -2.17 -6.71
C LEU A 40 7.23 -2.67 -5.28
N PHE A 41 6.62 -3.80 -4.93
CA PHE A 41 6.81 -4.41 -3.61
C PHE A 41 8.25 -4.85 -3.39
N ARG A 42 8.90 -5.40 -4.43
CA ARG A 42 10.34 -5.72 -4.41
C ARG A 42 11.20 -4.47 -4.35
N ALA A 43 10.83 -3.41 -5.08
CA ALA A 43 11.55 -2.14 -5.07
C ALA A 43 11.59 -1.51 -3.67
N SER A 44 10.56 -1.77 -2.85
CA SER A 44 10.49 -1.31 -1.46
C SER A 44 11.49 -2.00 -0.51
N GLN A 45 12.24 -3.01 -0.99
CA GLN A 45 13.26 -3.77 -0.25
C GLN A 45 12.75 -4.39 1.06
N LEU A 46 11.45 -4.64 1.15
CA LEU A 46 10.84 -5.29 2.31
C LEU A 46 10.98 -6.82 2.21
N PRO A 47 11.09 -7.52 3.35
CA PRO A 47 11.18 -8.96 3.35
C PRO A 47 9.89 -9.59 2.83
N ALA A 48 10.03 -10.77 2.20
CA ALA A 48 8.91 -11.47 1.57
C ALA A 48 7.77 -11.77 2.56
N GLU A 49 8.08 -12.02 3.84
CA GLU A 49 7.08 -12.22 4.89
C GLU A 49 6.16 -11.01 5.06
N THR A 50 6.75 -9.81 5.06
CA THR A 50 6.04 -8.53 5.19
C THR A 50 5.14 -8.30 3.99
N LEU A 51 5.67 -8.50 2.78
CA LEU A 51 4.89 -8.37 1.54
C LEU A 51 3.70 -9.34 1.51
N HIS A 52 3.92 -10.57 1.96
CA HIS A 52 2.87 -11.58 2.08
C HIS A 52 1.82 -11.15 3.11
N GLN A 53 2.25 -10.59 4.23
CA GLN A 53 1.36 -10.11 5.28
C GLN A 53 0.52 -8.93 4.79
N VAL A 54 1.11 -7.94 4.12
CA VAL A 54 0.40 -6.81 3.50
C VAL A 54 -0.72 -7.31 2.57
N THR A 55 -0.36 -8.22 1.66
CA THR A 55 -1.28 -8.82 0.68
C THR A 55 -2.42 -9.59 1.36
N LYS A 56 -2.11 -10.33 2.43
CA LYS A 56 -3.07 -11.06 3.25
C LYS A 56 -4.03 -10.12 3.98
N VAL A 57 -3.48 -9.06 4.59
CA VAL A 57 -4.21 -8.05 5.36
C VAL A 57 -5.16 -7.25 4.48
N CYS A 58 -4.74 -6.89 3.26
CA CYS A 58 -5.60 -6.23 2.28
C CYS A 58 -6.65 -7.18 1.66
N GLY A 59 -6.55 -8.49 1.89
CA GLY A 59 -7.50 -9.48 1.36
C GLY A 59 -7.32 -9.82 -0.12
N ALA A 60 -6.19 -9.46 -0.74
CA ALA A 60 -5.92 -9.71 -2.16
C ALA A 60 -5.94 -11.21 -2.52
N LYS A 61 -5.70 -12.11 -1.54
CA LYS A 61 -5.75 -13.57 -1.74
C LYS A 61 -7.14 -14.09 -2.15
N ARG A 62 -8.22 -13.35 -1.90
CA ARG A 62 -9.59 -13.73 -2.33
C ARG A 62 -9.99 -13.18 -3.71
N LEU A 63 -9.37 -12.09 -4.16
CA LEU A 63 -9.73 -11.41 -5.41
C LEU A 63 -8.72 -11.66 -6.53
N GLY A 64 -7.46 -11.96 -6.19
CA GLY A 64 -6.37 -12.10 -7.17
C GLY A 64 -5.83 -10.75 -7.69
N TYR A 65 -6.37 -9.63 -7.21
CA TYR A 65 -5.96 -8.27 -7.56
C TYR A 65 -6.19 -7.31 -6.38
N PHE A 66 -5.55 -6.14 -6.44
CA PHE A 66 -5.78 -5.03 -5.51
C PHE A 66 -6.71 -4.01 -6.17
N GLY A 67 -7.81 -3.66 -5.49
CA GLY A 67 -8.58 -2.46 -5.86
C GLY A 67 -7.89 -1.18 -5.40
N CYS A 68 -8.34 -0.01 -5.91
CA CYS A 68 -7.79 1.31 -5.54
C CYS A 68 -7.53 1.44 -4.03
N GLY A 69 -8.58 1.31 -3.21
CA GLY A 69 -8.45 1.45 -1.76
C GLY A 69 -7.48 0.46 -1.12
N GLN A 70 -7.51 -0.82 -1.56
CA GLN A 70 -6.62 -1.86 -1.03
C GLN A 70 -5.16 -1.61 -1.37
N PHE A 71 -4.88 -1.03 -2.55
CA PHE A 71 -3.53 -0.69 -2.95
C PHE A 71 -2.95 0.44 -2.09
N TYR A 72 -3.71 1.52 -1.89
CA TYR A 72 -3.28 2.61 -1.00
C TYR A 72 -3.01 2.10 0.43
N VAL A 73 -3.87 1.19 0.93
CA VAL A 73 -3.67 0.56 2.24
C VAL A 73 -2.40 -0.27 2.26
N ALA A 74 -2.13 -1.03 1.20
CA ALA A 74 -0.92 -1.83 1.07
C ALA A 74 0.35 -0.96 1.14
N LEU A 75 0.37 0.15 0.42
CA LEU A 75 1.49 1.10 0.44
C LEU A 75 1.74 1.68 1.84
N LYS A 76 0.67 2.07 2.55
CA LYS A 76 0.76 2.55 3.94
C LYS A 76 1.31 1.49 4.89
N LEU A 77 0.86 0.24 4.74
CA LEU A 77 1.35 -0.88 5.53
C LEU A 77 2.82 -1.18 5.27
N MET A 78 3.26 -1.06 4.02
CA MET A 78 4.66 -1.21 3.65
C MET A 78 5.52 -0.10 4.26
N ALA A 79 5.06 1.15 4.19
CA ALA A 79 5.73 2.27 4.85
C ALA A 79 5.85 2.03 6.36
N ALA A 80 4.77 1.52 6.99
CA ALA A 80 4.80 1.12 8.39
C ALA A 80 5.85 0.04 8.67
N ALA A 81 5.91 -1.01 7.84
CA ALA A 81 6.91 -2.06 7.99
C ALA A 81 8.36 -1.54 7.87
N GLN A 82 8.61 -0.59 6.96
CA GLN A 82 9.94 -0.01 6.77
C GLN A 82 10.45 0.72 8.02
N VAL A 83 9.54 1.36 8.77
CA VAL A 83 9.88 2.01 10.05
C VAL A 83 9.80 1.07 11.26
N GLY A 84 9.63 -0.24 11.03
CA GLY A 84 9.52 -1.25 12.09
C GLY A 84 8.16 -1.31 12.79
N LEU A 85 7.12 -0.70 12.22
CA LEU A 85 5.75 -0.80 12.73
C LEU A 85 5.07 -2.09 12.24
N PRO A 86 4.10 -2.60 13.01
CA PRO A 86 3.41 -3.81 12.64
C PRO A 86 2.49 -3.65 11.42
N VAL A 87 2.55 -4.63 10.52
CA VAL A 87 1.69 -4.72 9.33
C VAL A 87 0.28 -5.18 9.71
N ARG A 88 -0.58 -4.25 10.13
CA ARG A 88 -2.00 -4.51 10.42
C ARG A 88 -2.86 -3.29 10.09
N LEU A 89 -4.10 -3.51 9.64
CA LEU A 89 -5.01 -2.43 9.17
C LEU A 89 -5.23 -1.37 10.24
N GLU A 90 -5.30 -1.79 11.51
CA GLU A 90 -5.46 -0.91 12.67
C GLU A 90 -4.34 0.15 12.77
N SER A 91 -3.12 -0.17 12.32
CA SER A 91 -1.97 0.74 12.41
C SER A 91 -2.01 1.84 11.34
N VAL A 92 -2.79 1.64 10.27
CA VAL A 92 -2.89 2.58 9.15
C VAL A 92 -4.27 3.24 9.03
N ALA A 93 -5.29 2.67 9.68
CA ALA A 93 -6.65 3.18 9.72
C ALA A 93 -6.79 4.31 10.75
N GLY A 94 -6.81 5.56 10.27
CA GLY A 94 -7.48 6.71 10.91
C GLY A 94 -7.03 7.21 12.29
N GLY A 95 -6.10 6.56 12.99
CA GLY A 95 -5.77 6.92 14.38
C GLY A 95 -4.32 7.37 14.58
N LYS A 96 -4.06 8.68 14.48
CA LYS A 96 -2.97 9.42 15.17
C LYS A 96 -1.50 8.94 15.03
N SER A 97 -1.18 7.92 14.23
CA SER A 97 0.17 7.35 14.11
C SER A 97 0.86 7.58 12.75
N SER A 98 0.25 8.35 11.85
CA SER A 98 0.75 8.52 10.47
C SER A 98 1.77 9.65 10.28
N GLU A 99 1.99 10.52 11.27
CA GLU A 99 2.94 11.64 11.15
C GLU A 99 4.41 11.17 11.08
N LYS A 100 4.72 9.95 11.53
CA LYS A 100 6.06 9.36 11.41
C LYS A 100 6.29 8.60 10.09
N LEU A 101 5.23 8.34 9.33
CA LEU A 101 5.27 7.57 8.07
C LEU A 101 5.57 8.44 6.84
N THR A 102 5.50 9.77 6.99
CA THR A 102 5.77 10.77 5.94
C THR A 102 7.22 10.75 5.42
N GLY A 103 8.13 10.13 6.17
CA GLY A 103 9.53 9.95 5.79
C GLY A 103 9.75 8.76 4.85
N SER A 104 9.43 8.95 3.57
CA SER A 104 10.23 8.48 2.44
C SER A 104 10.97 7.14 2.58
N GLY A 105 10.27 6.05 2.31
CA GLY A 105 10.93 4.86 1.78
C GLY A 105 10.21 4.40 0.52
N ILE A 106 8.94 4.04 0.61
CA ILE A 106 8.18 3.51 -0.54
C ILE A 106 8.12 4.47 -1.74
N CYS A 107 7.94 5.78 -1.50
CA CYS A 107 7.91 6.78 -2.56
C CYS A 107 9.29 7.19 -3.07
N SER A 108 10.35 6.90 -2.31
CA SER A 108 11.73 7.18 -2.70
C SER A 108 12.41 5.97 -3.37
N SER A 109 11.88 4.76 -3.16
CA SER A 109 12.42 3.51 -3.68
C SER A 109 11.77 3.05 -4.99
N ALA A 110 10.76 3.78 -5.50
CA ALA A 110 9.96 3.40 -6.66
C ALA A 110 10.23 4.29 -7.88
#